data_AF-A0A4Y5X3P5-F1
#
_entry.id   AF-A0A4Y5X3P5-F1
#
_cell.length_a   1.000
_cell.length_b   1.000
_cell.length_c   1.000
_cell.angle_alpha   90.00
_cell.angle_beta   90.00
_cell.angle_gamma   90.00
#
_symmetry.space_group_name_H-M   'P 1'
#
loop_
_entity.id
_entity.type
_entity.pdbx_description
1 polymer ?
#
loop_
_entity_poly.entity_id
_entity_poly.type
_entity_poly.pdbx_seq_one_letter_code
_entity_poly.pdbx_strand_id
1 'polypeptide(L)'
;TSETTIAVNIGLSNKQRLNTFITDGKNITTITGNIFAQNIQIAQNPSGVDPDTTQLIWQTPIDTGAGGLVQFNSNSISEFQAAITSNMDFNGTGATAIIDYEVNITGNIINSVAGGTQNLNFVGDNTVTGSVGGNATGSNPIYALNIQGNNNTLVDLQGDVTVENFNFTSDGMADVGGTLTAISGVNFNNQKGTLIFDGTGGSYVFSSPVISQSAGVITVATNLTVTD
;
A
#
# COMPACT_ATOMS: atom_id res chain seq x y z
N THR A 1 -26.45 -1.74 4.47
CA THR A 1 -25.22 -2.17 5.17
C THR A 1 -25.44 -1.97 6.65
N SER A 2 -25.16 -2.96 7.49
CA SER A 2 -25.12 -2.74 8.94
C SER A 2 -23.69 -2.42 9.31
N GLU A 3 -23.43 -1.19 9.78
CA GLU A 3 -22.12 -0.79 10.27
C GLU A 3 -21.89 -1.41 11.66
N THR A 4 -20.77 -2.09 11.84
CA THR A 4 -20.35 -2.61 13.15
C THR A 4 -19.08 -1.89 13.58
N THR A 5 -19.10 -1.29 14.77
CA THR A 5 -17.91 -0.69 15.37
C THR A 5 -17.30 -1.66 16.36
N ILE A 6 -16.04 -2.04 16.14
CA ILE A 6 -15.26 -2.84 17.09
C ILE A 6 -14.28 -1.90 17.80
N ALA A 7 -14.41 -1.81 19.13
CA ALA A 7 -13.45 -1.14 19.99
C ALA A 7 -12.49 -2.18 20.59
N VAL A 8 -11.20 -2.08 20.27
CA VAL A 8 -10.17 -2.98 20.81
C VAL A 8 -9.55 -2.35 22.05
N ASN A 9 -9.64 -3.04 23.20
CA ASN A 9 -9.11 -2.52 24.46
C ASN A 9 -7.57 -2.57 24.52
N ILE A 10 -6.99 -1.52 25.11
CA ILE A 10 -5.56 -1.34 25.36
C ILE A 10 -5.01 -2.51 26.18
N GLY A 11 -4.12 -3.30 25.57
CA GLY A 11 -3.26 -4.22 26.32
C GLY A 11 -1.92 -3.56 26.58
N LEU A 12 -1.64 -3.15 27.83
CA LEU A 12 -0.35 -2.59 28.25
C LEU A 12 0.81 -3.62 28.29
N SER A 13 0.65 -4.79 27.66
CA SER A 13 1.60 -5.90 27.82
C SER A 13 2.51 -6.05 26.62
N ASN A 14 3.82 -6.08 26.87
CA ASN A 14 4.91 -6.39 25.94
C ASN A 14 4.88 -7.84 25.40
N LYS A 15 3.76 -8.56 25.57
CA LYS A 15 3.59 -9.92 25.08
C LYS A 15 3.12 -9.86 23.64
N GLN A 16 3.78 -10.62 22.78
CA GLN A 16 3.41 -10.83 21.39
C GLN A 16 1.96 -11.31 21.32
N ARG A 17 1.06 -10.45 20.81
CA ARG A 17 -0.34 -10.80 20.56
C ARG A 17 -0.57 -10.87 19.06
N LEU A 18 -1.23 -11.94 18.64
CA LEU A 18 -1.84 -12.05 17.32
C LEU A 18 -3.28 -11.53 17.46
N ASN A 19 -3.64 -10.51 16.68
CA ASN A 19 -5.02 -10.08 16.53
C ASN A 19 -5.48 -10.44 15.12
N THR A 20 -6.57 -11.20 15.01
CA THR A 20 -7.18 -11.55 13.72
C THR A 20 -8.48 -10.79 13.58
N PHE A 21 -8.58 -10.02 12.51
CA PHE A 21 -9.78 -9.29 12.11
C PHE A 21 -10.38 -9.99 10.91
N ILE A 22 -11.60 -10.49 11.07
CA ILE A 22 -12.32 -11.24 10.04
C ILE A 22 -13.47 -10.37 9.55
N THR A 23 -13.45 -10.01 8.27
CA THR A 23 -14.59 -9.37 7.60
C THR A 23 -15.63 -10.43 7.29
N ASP A 24 -16.91 -10.07 7.26
CA ASP A 24 -17.95 -10.99 6.78
C ASP A 24 -18.13 -10.96 5.25
N GLY A 25 -17.31 -10.14 4.57
CA GLY A 25 -17.35 -9.95 3.13
C GLY A 25 -18.56 -9.19 2.60
N LYS A 26 -19.37 -8.56 3.47
CA LYS A 26 -20.63 -7.91 3.11
C LYS A 26 -20.88 -6.58 3.85
N ASN A 27 -20.43 -6.47 5.09
CA ASN A 27 -20.65 -5.32 5.93
C ASN A 27 -19.35 -4.56 6.18
N ILE A 28 -19.49 -3.24 6.25
CA ILE A 28 -18.42 -2.34 6.65
C ILE A 28 -18.23 -2.48 8.16
N THR A 29 -17.02 -2.79 8.58
CA THR A 29 -16.64 -2.83 10.00
C THR A 29 -15.59 -1.77 10.27
N THR A 30 -15.89 -0.86 11.18
CA THR A 30 -14.96 0.21 11.58
C THR A 30 -14.22 -0.21 12.84
N ILE A 31 -12.89 -0.19 12.75
CA ILE A 31 -11.98 -0.48 13.87
C ILE A 31 -11.53 0.83 14.49
N THR A 32 -11.82 0.99 15.78
CA THR A 32 -11.47 2.18 16.56
C THR A 32 -10.75 1.79 17.86
N GLY A 33 -9.92 2.70 18.36
CA GLY A 33 -9.12 2.49 19.58
C GLY A 33 -7.76 1.83 19.33
N ASN A 34 -6.76 2.18 20.14
CA ASN A 34 -5.36 1.79 19.93
C ASN A 34 -5.16 0.28 19.86
N ILE A 35 -4.50 -0.20 18.80
CA ILE A 35 -4.14 -1.61 18.61
C ILE A 35 -2.64 -1.79 18.88
N PHE A 36 -2.32 -2.56 19.91
CA PHE A 36 -0.96 -3.09 20.13
C PHE A 36 -0.97 -4.59 19.90
N ALA A 37 -0.33 -5.03 18.81
CA ALA A 37 -0.21 -6.43 18.43
C ALA A 37 1.15 -6.64 17.80
N GLN A 38 1.82 -7.77 18.03
CA GLN A 38 3.00 -8.05 17.21
C GLN A 38 2.58 -8.40 15.79
N ASN A 39 1.47 -9.13 15.64
CA ASN A 39 0.95 -9.49 14.33
C ASN A 39 -0.54 -9.16 14.26
N ILE A 40 -0.95 -8.54 13.15
CA ILE A 40 -2.34 -8.31 12.78
C ILE A 40 -2.61 -9.16 11.53
N GLN A 41 -3.63 -10.00 11.59
CA GLN A 41 -4.10 -10.74 10.44
C GLN A 41 -5.44 -10.19 9.98
N ILE A 42 -5.54 -9.89 8.70
CA ILE A 42 -6.74 -9.43 8.03
C ILE A 42 -7.25 -10.58 7.16
N ALA A 43 -8.47 -11.02 7.39
CA ALA A 43 -9.09 -12.11 6.64
C ALA A 43 -10.56 -11.80 6.34
N GLN A 44 -11.14 -12.50 5.39
CA GLN A 44 -12.53 -12.46 4.97
C GLN A 44 -13.16 -13.81 5.27
N ASN A 45 -14.41 -13.78 5.73
CA ASN A 45 -15.24 -14.96 5.87
C ASN A 45 -15.60 -15.49 4.47
N PRO A 46 -15.28 -16.75 4.14
CA PRO A 46 -15.48 -17.31 2.81
C PRO A 46 -16.95 -17.35 2.32
N SER A 47 -17.94 -17.09 3.17
CA SER A 47 -19.36 -17.17 2.82
C SER A 47 -20.01 -15.88 2.30
N GLY A 48 -19.33 -14.73 2.35
CA GLY A 48 -19.87 -13.45 1.88
C GLY A 48 -18.96 -12.86 0.81
N VAL A 49 -19.47 -12.69 -0.41
CA VAL A 49 -18.71 -12.12 -1.52
C VAL A 49 -19.48 -10.92 -2.05
N ASP A 50 -19.24 -9.75 -1.46
CA ASP A 50 -19.53 -8.48 -2.11
C ASP A 50 -18.20 -7.81 -2.47
N PRO A 51 -17.80 -7.82 -3.75
CA PRO A 51 -16.51 -7.30 -4.20
C PRO A 51 -16.44 -5.76 -4.24
N ASP A 52 -17.56 -5.05 -4.06
CA ASP A 52 -17.65 -3.62 -4.39
C ASP A 52 -17.72 -2.69 -3.16
N THR A 53 -17.50 -3.20 -1.94
CA THR A 53 -17.55 -2.40 -0.71
C THR A 53 -16.32 -2.58 0.17
N THR A 54 -15.77 -1.48 0.72
CA THR A 54 -14.76 -1.51 1.78
C THR A 54 -15.28 -2.35 2.95
N GLN A 55 -14.48 -3.30 3.44
CA GLN A 55 -14.94 -4.24 4.46
C GLN A 55 -14.38 -3.93 5.85
N LEU A 56 -13.17 -3.37 5.92
CA LEU A 56 -12.58 -2.86 7.15
C LEU A 56 -12.15 -1.41 6.96
N ILE A 57 -12.50 -0.57 7.92
CA ILE A 57 -12.01 0.81 8.01
C ILE A 57 -11.19 0.94 9.29
N TRP A 58 -9.93 1.28 9.17
CA TRP A 58 -8.98 1.43 10.28
C TRP A 58 -8.82 2.91 10.62
N GLN A 59 -9.56 3.38 11.62
CA GLN A 59 -9.49 4.77 12.11
C GLN A 59 -8.51 4.96 13.26
N THR A 60 -7.89 3.87 13.69
CA THR A 60 -6.86 3.88 14.73
C THR A 60 -5.49 3.69 14.11
N PRO A 61 -4.46 4.38 14.64
CA PRO A 61 -3.09 4.02 14.31
C PRO A 61 -2.83 2.54 14.62
N ILE A 62 -2.04 1.91 13.76
CA ILE A 62 -1.53 0.55 13.94
C ILE A 62 -0.05 0.68 14.28
N ASP A 63 0.38 0.12 15.40
CA ASP A 63 1.81 -0.03 15.72
C ASP A 63 2.05 -1.47 16.14
N THR A 64 2.83 -2.20 15.33
CA THR A 64 3.14 -3.59 15.64
C THR A 64 4.45 -3.78 16.39
N GLY A 65 5.18 -2.70 16.63
CA GLY A 65 6.53 -2.72 17.16
C GLY A 65 7.55 -3.40 16.24
N ALA A 66 8.76 -3.59 16.76
CA ALA A 66 9.87 -4.16 16.01
C ALA A 66 9.59 -5.61 15.57
N GLY A 67 9.73 -5.86 14.27
CA GLY A 67 9.53 -7.18 13.67
C GLY A 67 8.07 -7.62 13.60
N GLY A 68 7.13 -6.73 13.89
CA GLY A 68 5.71 -6.99 13.73
C GLY A 68 5.23 -6.84 12.28
N LEU A 69 4.02 -7.32 12.02
CA LEU A 69 3.47 -7.45 10.67
C LEU A 69 1.95 -7.25 10.64
N VAL A 70 1.47 -6.47 9.68
CA VAL A 70 0.07 -6.49 9.22
C VAL A 70 0.02 -7.40 7.99
N GLN A 71 -0.69 -8.52 8.08
CA GLN A 71 -0.74 -9.53 7.02
C GLN A 71 -2.16 -9.76 6.52
N PHE A 72 -2.34 -9.75 5.20
CA PHE A 72 -3.59 -10.15 4.54
C PHE A 72 -3.56 -11.66 4.29
N ASN A 73 -4.50 -12.41 4.87
CA ASN A 73 -4.58 -13.88 4.75
C ASN A 73 -5.74 -14.36 3.87
N SER A 74 -6.48 -13.43 3.29
CA SER A 74 -7.43 -13.69 2.22
C SER A 74 -7.62 -12.44 1.37
N ASN A 75 -8.31 -12.61 0.25
CA ASN A 75 -8.92 -11.47 -0.44
C ASN A 75 -9.78 -10.69 0.57
N SER A 76 -9.66 -9.38 0.57
CA SER A 76 -10.35 -8.46 1.48
C SER A 76 -10.15 -7.04 0.98
N ILE A 77 -10.96 -6.10 1.46
CA ILE A 77 -10.78 -4.67 1.19
C ILE A 77 -10.62 -3.96 2.54
N SER A 78 -9.46 -3.33 2.75
CA SER A 78 -9.15 -2.56 3.95
C SER A 78 -8.79 -1.13 3.59
N GLU A 79 -9.43 -0.19 4.27
CA GLU A 79 -9.18 1.25 4.16
C GLU A 79 -8.53 1.75 5.44
N PHE A 80 -7.35 2.35 5.32
CA PHE A 80 -6.56 2.84 6.43
C PHE A 80 -6.67 4.36 6.47
N GLN A 81 -7.27 4.88 7.54
CA GLN A 81 -7.51 6.30 7.80
C GLN A 81 -6.58 6.87 8.89
N ALA A 82 -5.60 6.08 9.32
CA ALA A 82 -4.64 6.44 10.35
C ALA A 82 -3.30 5.75 10.13
N ALA A 83 -2.22 6.34 10.67
CA ALA A 83 -0.85 5.92 10.42
C ALA A 83 -0.55 4.46 10.80
N ILE A 84 0.35 3.84 10.04
CA ILE A 84 0.76 2.44 10.19
C ILE A 84 2.26 2.40 10.49
N THR A 85 2.64 1.95 11.68
CA THR A 85 4.03 1.68 12.07
C THR A 85 4.24 0.17 12.08
N SER A 86 4.35 -0.40 10.87
CA SER A 86 4.48 -1.84 10.66
C SER A 86 4.89 -2.12 9.22
N ASN A 87 5.46 -3.30 8.99
CA ASN A 87 5.45 -3.87 7.65
C ASN A 87 4.02 -4.32 7.29
N MET A 88 3.66 -4.22 6.02
CA MET A 88 2.44 -4.82 5.48
C MET A 88 2.78 -5.94 4.50
N ASP A 89 2.08 -7.06 4.56
CA ASP A 89 2.29 -8.21 3.67
C ASP A 89 0.98 -8.72 3.07
N PHE A 90 0.87 -8.63 1.75
CA PHE A 90 -0.26 -9.16 1.00
C PHE A 90 -0.30 -10.69 0.91
N ASN A 91 0.82 -11.38 1.19
CA ASN A 91 0.90 -12.83 1.35
C ASN A 91 0.20 -13.65 0.24
N GLY A 92 0.35 -13.24 -1.02
CA GLY A 92 -0.21 -13.92 -2.19
C GLY A 92 -1.73 -13.78 -2.37
N THR A 93 -2.39 -12.95 -1.56
CA THR A 93 -3.85 -12.76 -1.61
C THR A 93 -4.24 -11.68 -2.61
N GLY A 94 -5.45 -11.73 -3.18
CA GLY A 94 -6.00 -10.64 -4.00
C GLY A 94 -6.60 -9.50 -3.17
N ALA A 95 -5.98 -9.14 -2.04
CA ALA A 95 -6.50 -8.10 -1.17
C ALA A 95 -6.27 -6.68 -1.76
N THR A 96 -7.14 -5.76 -1.36
CA THR A 96 -7.05 -4.34 -1.67
C THR A 96 -6.77 -3.56 -0.38
N ALA A 97 -5.70 -2.79 -0.38
CA ALA A 97 -5.40 -1.81 0.66
C ALA A 97 -5.60 -0.40 0.09
N ILE A 98 -6.43 0.41 0.75
CA ILE A 98 -6.65 1.82 0.45
C ILE A 98 -5.99 2.61 1.56
N ILE A 99 -5.04 3.47 1.20
CA ILE A 99 -4.33 4.35 2.12
C ILE A 99 -4.87 5.76 1.89
N ASP A 100 -5.65 6.25 2.85
CA ASP A 100 -6.31 7.54 2.75
C ASP A 100 -5.33 8.69 2.77
N TYR A 101 -5.85 9.87 2.43
CA TYR A 101 -5.10 11.12 2.43
C TYR A 101 -4.35 11.35 3.76
N GLU A 102 -3.08 11.76 3.70
CA GLU A 102 -2.21 12.03 4.88
C GLU A 102 -1.91 10.81 5.78
N VAL A 103 -2.21 9.59 5.33
CA VAL A 103 -1.87 8.36 6.07
C VAL A 103 -0.46 7.89 5.71
N ASN A 104 0.42 7.87 6.72
CA ASN A 104 1.82 7.49 6.57
C ASN A 104 2.10 6.05 7.05
N ILE A 105 3.07 5.42 6.38
CA ILE A 105 3.48 4.03 6.63
C ILE A 105 4.98 3.99 6.95
N THR A 106 5.26 3.60 8.20
CA THR A 106 6.62 3.32 8.67
C THR A 106 6.90 1.83 8.61
N GLY A 107 7.41 1.37 7.47
CA GLY A 107 7.70 -0.02 7.19
C GLY A 107 7.67 -0.34 5.69
N ASN A 108 7.99 -1.58 5.35
CA ASN A 108 7.89 -2.08 3.98
C ASN A 108 6.47 -2.55 3.68
N ILE A 109 6.07 -2.46 2.41
CA ILE A 109 4.83 -3.06 1.91
C ILE A 109 5.24 -4.15 0.93
N ILE A 110 4.94 -5.41 1.20
CA ILE A 110 5.47 -6.55 0.46
C ILE A 110 4.38 -7.53 0.02
N ASN A 111 4.75 -8.41 -0.90
CA ASN A 111 3.98 -9.61 -1.19
C ASN A 111 4.90 -10.84 -1.01
N SER A 112 4.88 -11.44 0.18
CA SER A 112 5.83 -12.50 0.53
C SER A 112 5.60 -13.83 -0.21
N VAL A 113 4.39 -14.05 -0.74
CA VAL A 113 3.99 -15.28 -1.45
C VAL A 113 3.51 -14.93 -2.85
N ALA A 114 3.90 -15.74 -3.83
CA ALA A 114 3.53 -15.51 -5.23
C ALA A 114 2.02 -15.70 -5.45
N GLY A 115 1.46 -14.94 -6.39
CA GLY A 115 0.05 -15.02 -6.78
C GLY A 115 -0.80 -13.89 -6.20
N GLY A 116 -2.10 -13.99 -6.45
CA GLY A 116 -3.09 -12.95 -6.12
C GLY A 116 -3.03 -11.73 -7.05
N THR A 117 -4.07 -10.92 -6.98
CA THR A 117 -4.18 -9.64 -7.69
C THR A 117 -4.33 -8.52 -6.66
N GLN A 118 -3.24 -8.20 -5.98
CA GLN A 118 -3.21 -7.17 -4.95
C GLN A 118 -3.45 -5.79 -5.54
N ASN A 119 -4.23 -4.96 -4.87
CA ASN A 119 -4.34 -3.55 -5.20
C ASN A 119 -3.88 -2.71 -4.01
N LEU A 120 -2.85 -1.90 -4.20
CA LEU A 120 -2.39 -0.90 -3.25
C LEU A 120 -2.75 0.48 -3.79
N ASN A 121 -3.69 1.16 -3.13
CA ASN A 121 -4.22 2.44 -3.56
C ASN A 121 -3.76 3.53 -2.59
N PHE A 122 -3.10 4.57 -3.10
CA PHE A 122 -2.78 5.77 -2.33
C PHE A 122 -3.67 6.92 -2.78
N VAL A 123 -4.42 7.50 -1.84
CA VAL A 123 -5.37 8.58 -2.11
C VAL A 123 -4.68 9.96 -2.15
N GLY A 124 -3.46 10.09 -1.62
CA GLY A 124 -2.61 11.29 -1.79
C GLY A 124 -1.96 11.76 -0.48
N ASP A 125 -0.87 12.53 -0.57
CA ASP A 125 -0.10 13.04 0.58
C ASP A 125 0.32 11.96 1.57
N ASN A 126 0.78 10.83 1.03
CA ASN A 126 1.21 9.67 1.79
C ASN A 126 2.72 9.55 1.76
N THR A 127 3.31 9.09 2.87
CA THR A 127 4.73 8.69 2.91
C THR A 127 4.86 7.22 3.27
N VAL A 128 5.65 6.48 2.48
CA VAL A 128 6.12 5.13 2.80
C VAL A 128 7.63 5.18 2.98
N THR A 129 8.10 4.94 4.20
CA THR A 129 9.54 5.01 4.52
C THR A 129 10.32 3.76 4.10
N GLY A 130 9.64 2.63 3.88
CA GLY A 130 10.23 1.38 3.40
C GLY A 130 10.06 1.18 1.90
N SER A 131 10.46 -0.01 1.44
CA SER A 131 10.25 -0.42 0.05
C SER A 131 8.81 -0.91 -0.19
N VAL A 132 8.34 -0.77 -1.42
CA VAL A 132 7.01 -1.23 -1.87
C VAL A 132 7.17 -2.33 -2.92
N GLY A 133 6.55 -3.48 -2.68
CA GLY A 133 6.49 -4.63 -3.60
C GLY A 133 7.82 -5.35 -3.87
N GLY A 134 8.93 -4.92 -3.24
CA GLY A 134 10.09 -5.79 -3.04
C GLY A 134 11.44 -5.07 -2.88
N ASN A 135 12.10 -5.32 -1.74
CA ASN A 135 13.57 -5.47 -1.61
C ASN A 135 13.95 -6.32 -0.36
N ALA A 136 13.09 -7.28 0.04
CA ALA A 136 13.49 -8.34 0.96
C ALA A 136 13.65 -9.61 0.11
N THR A 137 14.80 -10.28 0.19
CA THR A 137 15.05 -11.55 -0.51
C THR A 137 13.85 -12.50 -0.38
N GLY A 138 13.14 -12.75 -1.48
CA GLY A 138 11.95 -13.60 -1.54
C GLY A 138 10.60 -12.89 -1.70
N SER A 139 10.53 -11.56 -1.73
CA SER A 139 9.28 -10.83 -2.03
C SER A 139 8.96 -10.82 -3.53
N ASN A 140 7.68 -11.00 -3.84
CA ASN A 140 7.09 -10.93 -5.17
C ASN A 140 6.57 -9.51 -5.45
N PRO A 141 6.46 -9.08 -6.72
CA PRO A 141 5.86 -7.81 -7.04
C PRO A 141 4.42 -7.73 -6.52
N ILE A 142 4.01 -6.54 -6.07
CA ILE A 142 2.60 -6.21 -5.87
C ILE A 142 1.94 -6.03 -7.24
N TYR A 143 0.77 -6.63 -7.46
CA TYR A 143 0.12 -6.62 -8.77
C TYR A 143 -0.23 -5.22 -9.30
N ALA A 144 -0.81 -4.35 -8.47
CA ALA A 144 -1.10 -2.97 -8.86
C ALA A 144 -0.83 -1.99 -7.73
N LEU A 145 -0.04 -0.96 -8.03
CA LEU A 145 0.12 0.25 -7.23
C LEU A 145 -0.58 1.39 -7.95
N ASN A 146 -1.57 2.01 -7.31
CA ASN A 146 -2.42 3.04 -7.90
C ASN A 146 -2.30 4.37 -7.14
N ILE A 147 -2.00 5.44 -7.88
CA ILE A 147 -1.96 6.81 -7.37
C ILE A 147 -3.29 7.49 -7.73
N GLN A 148 -4.10 7.76 -6.72
CA GLN A 148 -5.48 8.27 -6.84
C GLN A 148 -5.65 9.75 -6.46
N GLY A 149 -4.61 10.37 -5.90
CA GLY A 149 -4.62 11.78 -5.50
C GLY A 149 -4.75 12.77 -6.66
N ASN A 150 -4.76 14.06 -6.34
CA ASN A 150 -4.71 15.13 -7.35
C ASN A 150 -3.29 15.70 -7.49
N ASN A 151 -3.07 16.60 -8.44
CA ASN A 151 -1.75 17.14 -8.75
C ASN A 151 -1.15 18.08 -7.68
N ASN A 152 -1.81 18.23 -6.53
CA ASN A 152 -1.26 18.91 -5.35
C ASN A 152 -0.88 17.92 -4.24
N THR A 153 -1.19 16.63 -4.41
CA THR A 153 -0.92 15.59 -3.43
C THR A 153 0.20 14.67 -3.89
N LEU A 154 1.15 14.39 -3.00
CA LEU A 154 2.35 13.62 -3.25
C LEU A 154 2.33 12.27 -2.51
N VAL A 155 2.57 11.19 -3.22
CA VAL A 155 2.91 9.89 -2.62
C VAL A 155 4.43 9.75 -2.62
N ASP A 156 5.05 9.93 -1.46
CA ASP A 156 6.49 9.80 -1.24
C ASP A 156 6.84 8.34 -0.90
N LEU A 157 7.46 7.65 -1.86
CA LEU A 157 7.91 6.27 -1.76
C LEU A 157 9.44 6.25 -1.56
N GLN A 158 9.90 6.38 -0.32
CA GLN A 158 11.32 6.63 -0.02
C GLN A 158 12.24 5.44 -0.32
N GLY A 159 11.70 4.22 -0.39
CA GLY A 159 12.44 2.99 -0.71
C GLY A 159 12.39 2.60 -2.19
N ASP A 160 12.83 1.37 -2.47
CA ASP A 160 12.64 0.76 -3.80
C ASP A 160 11.17 0.40 -4.04
N VAL A 161 10.75 0.43 -5.30
CA VAL A 161 9.40 0.09 -5.74
C VAL A 161 9.47 -1.00 -6.80
N THR A 162 8.96 -2.20 -6.48
CA THR A 162 8.86 -3.33 -7.42
C THR A 162 7.42 -3.79 -7.53
N VAL A 163 6.77 -3.53 -8.66
CA VAL A 163 5.35 -3.82 -8.88
C VAL A 163 5.14 -4.45 -10.25
N GLU A 164 4.00 -5.09 -10.47
CA GLU A 164 3.63 -5.50 -11.81
C GLU A 164 3.15 -4.29 -12.61
N ASN A 165 2.20 -3.52 -12.07
CA ASN A 165 1.68 -2.30 -12.68
C ASN A 165 1.81 -1.11 -11.73
N PHE A 166 2.36 -0.01 -12.24
CA PHE A 166 2.33 1.29 -11.55
C PHE A 166 1.38 2.21 -12.30
N ASN A 167 0.25 2.58 -11.69
CA ASN A 167 -0.80 3.32 -12.35
C ASN A 167 -1.02 4.70 -11.71
N PHE A 168 -1.18 5.72 -12.53
CA PHE A 168 -1.85 6.95 -12.13
C PHE A 168 -3.30 6.84 -12.56
N THR A 169 -4.21 6.77 -11.61
CA THR A 169 -5.66 6.71 -11.86
C THR A 169 -6.32 8.09 -11.68
N SER A 170 -5.54 9.08 -11.26
CA SER A 170 -5.91 10.48 -11.14
C SER A 170 -4.67 11.35 -11.45
N ASP A 171 -4.77 12.66 -11.27
CA ASP A 171 -3.70 13.64 -11.56
C ASP A 171 -2.59 13.67 -10.48
N GLY A 172 -2.54 12.67 -9.60
CA GLY A 172 -1.65 12.58 -8.45
C GLY A 172 -0.16 12.59 -8.78
N MET A 173 0.65 12.88 -7.76
CA MET A 173 2.10 12.85 -7.86
C MET A 173 2.65 11.66 -7.07
N ALA A 174 3.71 11.03 -7.57
CA ALA A 174 4.47 10.05 -6.81
C ALA A 174 5.97 10.34 -6.96
N ASP A 175 6.68 10.39 -5.85
CA ASP A 175 8.14 10.45 -5.81
C ASP A 175 8.70 9.09 -5.40
N VAL A 176 9.72 8.62 -6.12
CA VAL A 176 10.37 7.34 -5.84
C VAL A 176 11.82 7.59 -5.43
N GLY A 177 12.10 7.25 -4.17
CA GLY A 177 13.39 7.43 -3.50
C GLY A 177 14.49 6.45 -3.92
N GLY A 178 14.16 5.36 -4.63
CA GLY A 178 15.10 4.31 -5.02
C GLY A 178 14.93 3.78 -6.46
N THR A 179 15.05 2.47 -6.61
CA THR A 179 14.82 1.76 -7.88
C THR A 179 13.32 1.60 -8.13
N LEU A 180 12.83 2.00 -9.30
CA LEU A 180 11.48 1.71 -9.77
C LEU A 180 11.52 0.59 -10.82
N THR A 181 10.86 -0.52 -10.51
CA THR A 181 10.60 -1.65 -11.41
C THR A 181 9.11 -1.95 -11.45
N ALA A 182 8.41 -1.39 -12.42
CA ALA A 182 7.08 -1.79 -12.85
C ALA A 182 7.18 -2.71 -14.07
N ILE A 183 6.94 -4.01 -13.87
CA ILE A 183 7.21 -5.07 -14.86
C ILE A 183 6.37 -4.91 -16.12
N SER A 184 5.06 -4.77 -15.96
CA SER A 184 4.13 -4.48 -17.05
C SER A 184 4.21 -3.01 -17.45
N GLY A 185 4.58 -2.11 -16.54
CA GLY A 185 4.93 -0.73 -16.84
C GLY A 185 4.32 0.32 -15.94
N VAL A 186 4.75 1.56 -16.18
CA VAL A 186 4.14 2.78 -15.63
C VAL A 186 3.08 3.28 -16.59
N ASN A 187 1.84 3.39 -16.11
CA ASN A 187 0.69 3.79 -16.91
C ASN A 187 0.02 5.02 -16.30
N PHE A 188 0.00 6.13 -17.06
CA PHE A 188 -0.63 7.36 -16.62
C PHE A 188 -2.15 7.41 -16.86
N ASN A 189 -2.73 6.43 -17.56
CA ASN A 189 -4.17 6.32 -17.88
C ASN A 189 -4.80 7.60 -18.48
N ASN A 190 -4.03 8.38 -19.25
CA ASN A 190 -4.42 9.70 -19.77
C ASN A 190 -4.69 10.77 -18.69
N GLN A 191 -4.21 10.55 -17.47
CA GLN A 191 -4.21 11.51 -16.37
C GLN A 191 -2.96 12.39 -16.43
N LYS A 192 -3.03 13.56 -15.78
CA LYS A 192 -1.90 14.49 -15.65
C LYS A 192 -1.00 14.15 -14.45
N GLY A 193 -0.90 12.85 -14.15
CA GLY A 193 -0.07 12.37 -13.06
C GLY A 193 1.40 12.72 -13.27
N THR A 194 2.12 12.88 -12.17
CA THR A 194 3.56 13.18 -12.20
C THR A 194 4.34 12.10 -11.46
N LEU A 195 5.26 11.44 -12.15
CA LEU A 195 6.27 10.59 -11.52
C LEU A 195 7.54 11.42 -11.31
N ILE A 196 8.08 11.40 -10.10
CA ILE A 196 9.20 12.23 -9.68
C ILE A 196 10.36 11.32 -9.27
N PHE A 197 11.55 11.79 -9.61
CA PHE A 197 12.83 11.36 -9.05
C PHE A 197 13.56 12.65 -8.61
N ASP A 198 13.28 13.16 -7.41
CA ASP A 198 13.81 14.44 -6.90
C ASP A 198 14.73 14.26 -5.69
N GLY A 199 15.77 13.46 -5.91
CA GLY A 199 16.52 12.91 -4.81
C GLY A 199 17.10 13.87 -3.77
N THR A 200 17.01 13.39 -2.53
CA THR A 200 18.04 13.56 -1.49
C THR A 200 18.84 12.26 -1.23
N GLY A 201 18.56 11.16 -1.94
CA GLY A 201 18.92 9.80 -1.51
C GLY A 201 19.95 8.97 -2.30
N GLY A 202 20.28 9.25 -3.58
CA GLY A 202 21.27 8.42 -4.29
C GLY A 202 21.20 8.41 -5.83
N SER A 203 21.66 7.30 -6.43
CA SER A 203 21.50 7.00 -7.86
C SER A 203 20.18 6.26 -8.08
N TYR A 204 19.36 6.74 -9.00
CA TYR A 204 18.03 6.20 -9.27
C TYR A 204 18.08 5.26 -10.48
N VAL A 205 17.30 4.18 -10.45
CA VAL A 205 17.16 3.25 -11.57
C VAL A 205 15.68 3.17 -11.97
N PHE A 206 15.40 3.45 -13.23
CA PHE A 206 14.08 3.27 -13.84
C PHE A 206 14.15 2.10 -14.82
N SER A 207 13.51 0.99 -14.45
CA SER A 207 13.52 -0.26 -15.20
C SER A 207 12.09 -0.65 -15.56
N SER A 208 11.42 0.16 -16.38
CA SER A 208 9.98 -0.03 -16.66
C SER A 208 9.59 0.54 -18.02
N PRO A 209 8.72 -0.13 -18.79
CA PRO A 209 8.09 0.50 -19.93
C PRO A 209 7.11 1.59 -19.47
N VAL A 210 6.92 2.62 -20.30
CA VAL A 210 5.90 3.66 -20.10
C VAL A 210 4.76 3.44 -21.09
N ILE A 211 3.57 3.15 -20.57
CA ILE A 211 2.38 2.82 -21.35
C ILE A 211 1.45 4.04 -21.29
N SER A 212 1.35 4.79 -22.40
CA SER A 212 0.61 6.05 -22.59
C SER A 212 1.41 7.35 -22.36
N GLN A 213 1.31 8.28 -23.33
CA GLN A 213 2.13 9.50 -23.42
C GLN A 213 1.30 10.81 -23.49
N SER A 214 -0.03 10.77 -23.38
CA SER A 214 -0.84 11.95 -23.75
C SER A 214 -0.96 13.03 -22.67
N ALA A 215 -0.70 12.73 -21.39
CA ALA A 215 -0.89 13.69 -20.29
C ALA A 215 0.09 13.57 -19.10
N GLY A 216 0.76 12.43 -18.91
CA GLY A 216 1.66 12.20 -17.78
C GLY A 216 3.00 12.92 -17.92
N VAL A 217 3.64 13.22 -16.78
CA VAL A 217 4.96 13.85 -16.72
C VAL A 217 5.90 12.99 -15.88
N ILE A 218 7.14 12.80 -16.36
CA ILE A 218 8.24 12.28 -15.55
C ILE A 218 9.20 13.43 -15.27
N THR A 219 9.34 13.79 -14.01
CA THR A 219 10.25 14.83 -13.55
C THR A 219 11.48 14.19 -12.94
N VAL A 220 12.65 14.56 -13.47
CA VAL A 220 13.94 14.05 -13.01
C VAL A 220 14.78 15.24 -12.59
N ALA A 221 14.98 15.41 -11.28
CA ALA A 221 15.80 16.49 -10.71
C ALA A 221 17.19 16.00 -10.25
N THR A 222 17.54 14.74 -10.56
CA THR A 222 18.75 14.03 -10.13
C THR A 222 19.29 13.12 -11.25
N ASN A 223 20.34 12.33 -10.98
CA ASN A 223 20.85 11.34 -11.92
C ASN A 223 19.92 10.11 -11.98
N LEU A 224 19.36 9.85 -13.16
CA LEU A 224 18.52 8.68 -13.45
C LEU A 224 19.24 7.73 -14.42
N THR A 225 19.37 6.48 -14.03
CA THR A 225 19.78 5.39 -14.92
C THR A 225 18.54 4.71 -15.45
N VAL A 226 18.40 4.62 -16.77
CA VAL A 226 17.30 3.90 -17.42
C VAL A 226 17.83 2.57 -17.92
N THR A 227 17.15 1.48 -17.59
CA THR A 227 17.49 0.12 -18.02
C THR A 227 16.32 -0.52 -18.76
N ASP A 228 16.65 -1.34 -19.75
CA ASP A 228 15.71 -2.20 -20.48
C ASP A 228 15.43 -3.50 -19.73
#